data_AF-A0A915ANY3-F1
#
_entry.id   AF-A0A915ANY3-F1
#
_cell.length_a   1.000
_cell.length_b   1.000
_cell.length_c   1.000
_cell.angle_alpha   90.00
_cell.angle_beta   90.00
_cell.angle_gamma   90.00
#
_symmetry.space_group_name_H-M   'P 1'
#
loop_
_entity.id
_entity.type
_entity.pdbx_description
1 polymer ?
#
loop_
_entity_poly.entity_id
_entity_poly.type
_entity_poly.pdbx_seq_one_letter_code
_entity_poly.pdbx_strand_id
1 'polypeptide(L)'
;MATSRHVCSAISKRCFSMSNRASANFKDVVIVGAARTPLGSFRSAFANTPAPELGSVAIKGALKHANLEPAKVQEVFLGIVVPSDC
;
A
#
# COMPACT_ATOMS: atom_id res chain seq x y z
N MET A 1 -24.04 -2.78 34.09
CA MET A 1 -23.03 -1.72 34.31
C MET A 1 -21.75 -2.17 33.60
N ALA A 2 -21.61 -1.99 32.28
CA ALA A 2 -21.18 -0.74 31.64
C ALA A 2 -20.04 -0.12 32.47
N THR A 3 -18.77 -0.10 32.02
CA THR A 3 -18.32 0.65 30.85
C THR A 3 -16.90 0.27 30.41
N SER A 4 -16.73 0.12 29.09
CA SER A 4 -15.62 0.66 28.29
C SER A 4 -14.17 0.20 28.56
N ARG A 5 -13.80 -0.96 28.01
CA ARG A 5 -12.42 -1.26 27.54
C ARG A 5 -12.29 -1.19 26.00
N HIS A 6 -13.23 -0.53 25.34
CA HIS A 6 -13.17 -0.18 23.92
C HIS A 6 -12.76 1.29 23.76
N VAL A 7 -11.63 1.67 24.33
CA VAL A 7 -11.00 2.95 24.02
C VAL A 7 -9.71 2.63 23.28
N CYS A 8 -9.63 3.11 22.03
CA CYS A 8 -8.47 3.06 21.15
C CYS A 8 -8.42 1.93 20.09
N SER A 9 -9.53 1.60 19.41
CA SER A 9 -9.46 1.11 18.01
C SER A 9 -9.74 2.23 16.98
N ALA A 10 -10.05 3.43 17.45
CA ALA A 10 -10.44 4.58 16.62
C ALA A 10 -9.31 5.57 16.33
N ILE A 11 -8.09 5.36 16.86
CA ILE A 11 -6.94 6.27 16.71
C ILE A 11 -6.03 5.90 15.51
N SER A 12 -6.35 4.83 14.76
CA SER A 12 -5.60 4.50 13.53
C SER A 12 -6.16 5.14 12.25
N LYS A 13 -7.29 5.86 12.31
CA LYS A 13 -7.77 6.69 11.19
C LYS A 13 -7.11 8.08 11.22
N ARG A 14 -5.80 8.15 11.41
CA ARG A 14 -5.05 9.41 11.26
C ARG A 14 -5.15 9.85 9.80
N CYS A 15 -6.07 10.79 9.59
CA CYS A 15 -6.11 11.81 8.55
C CYS A 15 -5.27 11.53 7.30
N PHE A 16 -5.74 10.63 6.44
CA PHE A 16 -5.65 10.91 5.02
C PHE A 16 -6.77 11.93 4.76
N SER A 17 -6.42 13.21 4.71
CA SER A 17 -7.36 14.32 4.58
C SER A 17 -8.36 14.07 3.43
N MET A 18 -9.58 13.64 3.76
CA MET A 18 -10.75 13.88 2.92
C MET A 18 -11.08 15.36 3.03
N SER A 19 -10.30 16.19 2.34
CA SER A 19 -10.72 17.54 2.00
C SER A 19 -11.86 17.38 1.01
N ASN A 20 -13.08 17.53 1.50
CA ASN A 20 -14.33 17.61 0.76
C ASN A 20 -14.28 18.82 -0.19
N ARG A 21 -13.50 18.75 -1.27
CA ARG A 21 -13.56 19.71 -2.37
C ARG A 21 -14.53 19.16 -3.40
N ALA A 22 -15.77 19.62 -3.28
CA ALA A 22 -16.76 19.59 -4.33
C ALA A 22 -16.17 20.26 -5.59
N SER A 23 -15.67 19.45 -6.53
CA SER A 23 -15.36 19.88 -7.89
C SER A 23 -15.92 18.83 -8.82
N ALA A 24 -17.24 18.93 -9.04
CA ALA A 24 -18.00 18.09 -9.92
C ALA A 24 -17.65 18.37 -11.40
N ASN A 25 -16.42 18.05 -11.82
CA ASN A 25 -16.06 17.79 -13.23
C ASN A 25 -14.65 17.19 -13.44
N PHE A 26 -14.01 16.61 -12.42
CA PHE A 26 -12.89 15.70 -12.60
C PHE A 26 -13.25 14.36 -11.97
N LYS A 27 -12.89 13.24 -12.62
CA LYS A 27 -13.08 11.93 -12.02
C LYS A 27 -12.25 11.88 -10.74
N ASP A 28 -12.89 11.63 -9.60
CA ASP A 28 -12.21 11.57 -8.31
C ASP A 28 -11.14 10.46 -8.34
N VAL A 29 -9.91 10.83 -7.99
CA VAL A 29 -8.79 9.90 -7.86
C VAL A 29 -8.67 9.51 -6.40
N VAL A 30 -8.83 8.21 -6.11
CA VAL A 30 -8.85 7.68 -4.75
C VAL A 30 -7.77 6.61 -4.56
N ILE A 31 -7.20 6.55 -3.36
CA ILE A 31 -6.27 5.49 -2.97
C ILE A 31 -7.08 4.38 -2.29
N VAL A 32 -7.18 3.24 -2.96
CA VAL A 32 -7.98 2.09 -2.49
C VAL A 32 -7.21 1.13 -1.59
N GLY A 33 -5.88 1.13 -1.67
CA GLY A 33 -5.03 0.25 -0.86
C GLY A 33 -3.57 0.66 -0.94
N ALA A 34 -2.83 0.36 0.13
CA ALA A 34 -1.39 0.62 0.22
C ALA A 34 -0.72 -0.52 0.97
N ALA A 35 0.46 -0.94 0.51
CA ALA A 35 1.29 -1.91 1.18
C ALA A 35 2.75 -1.61 0.94
N ARG A 36 3.61 -2.11 1.82
CA ARG A 36 5.07 -2.02 1.71
C ARG A 36 5.69 -3.35 2.13
N THR A 37 6.85 -3.67 1.57
CA THR A 37 7.68 -4.76 2.08
C THR A 37 8.36 -4.35 3.39
N PRO A 38 8.73 -5.31 4.25
CA PRO A 38 9.64 -5.05 5.35
C PRO A 38 10.98 -4.53 4.82
N LEU A 39 11.58 -3.60 5.56
CA LEU A 39 12.92 -3.11 5.25
C LEU A 39 13.94 -3.98 5.99
N GLY A 40 14.99 -4.40 5.29
CA GLY A 40 16.16 -5.06 5.86
C GLY A 40 17.42 -4.22 5.68
N SER A 41 18.48 -4.56 6.40
CA SER A 41 19.81 -4.01 6.14
C SER A 41 20.33 -4.50 4.79
N PHE A 42 21.17 -3.68 4.14
CA PHE A 42 21.80 -4.03 2.89
C PHE A 42 22.54 -5.38 3.02
N ARG A 43 22.23 -6.32 2.11
CA ARG A 43 22.78 -7.70 2.10
C ARG A 43 22.47 -8.56 3.35
N SER A 44 21.33 -8.33 4.01
CA SER A 44 20.85 -9.17 5.12
C SER A 44 19.73 -10.12 4.65
N ALA A 45 18.56 -10.10 5.30
CA ALA A 45 17.46 -11.05 5.07
C ALA A 45 16.94 -11.11 3.61
N PHE A 46 17.13 -10.07 2.81
CA PHE A 46 16.69 -9.99 1.41
C PHE A 46 17.85 -10.06 0.42
N ALA A 47 19.04 -10.52 0.84
CA ALA A 47 20.24 -10.56 -0.02
C ALA A 47 20.08 -11.46 -1.25
N ASN A 48 19.28 -12.53 -1.14
CA ASN A 48 19.06 -13.50 -2.22
C ASN A 48 17.72 -13.30 -2.93
N THR A 49 16.97 -12.23 -2.61
CA THR A 49 15.65 -11.98 -3.18
C THR A 49 15.75 -10.88 -4.23
N PRO A 50 15.47 -11.17 -5.51
CA PRO A 50 15.52 -10.18 -6.57
C PRO A 50 14.60 -8.99 -6.31
N ALA A 51 15.03 -7.79 -6.71
CA ALA A 51 14.24 -6.57 -6.56
C ALA A 51 12.82 -6.64 -7.19
N PRO A 52 12.62 -7.26 -8.38
CA PRO A 52 11.28 -7.43 -8.95
C PRO A 52 10.35 -8.29 -8.08
N GLU A 53 10.90 -9.29 -7.38
CA GLU A 53 10.12 -10.16 -6.51
C GLU A 53 9.59 -9.39 -5.30
N LEU A 54 10.44 -8.57 -4.68
CA LEU A 54 10.04 -7.67 -3.58
C LEU A 54 8.96 -6.68 -4.03
N GLY A 55 9.10 -6.12 -5.23
CA GLY A 55 8.06 -5.27 -5.85
C GLY A 55 6.74 -6.02 -6.04
N SER A 56 6.81 -7.28 -6.52
CA SER A 56 5.63 -8.12 -6.72
C SER A 56 4.87 -8.39 -5.41
N VAL A 57 5.59 -8.60 -4.30
CA VAL A 57 5.00 -8.83 -2.98
C VAL A 57 4.30 -7.56 -2.48
N ALA A 58 4.91 -6.39 -2.68
CA ALA A 58 4.28 -5.12 -2.33
C ALA A 58 2.97 -4.90 -3.09
N ILE A 59 2.97 -5.13 -4.42
CA ILE A 59 1.77 -4.97 -5.26
C ILE A 59 0.67 -5.96 -4.85
N LYS A 60 1.02 -7.24 -4.65
CA LYS A 60 0.06 -8.25 -4.17
C LYS A 60 -0.53 -7.88 -2.82
N GLY A 61 0.25 -7.31 -1.91
CA GLY A 61 -0.24 -6.76 -0.66
C GLY A 61 -1.26 -5.65 -0.87
N ALA A 62 -0.92 -4.65 -1.70
CA ALA A 62 -1.80 -3.52 -1.97
C ALA A 62 -3.14 -3.94 -2.59
N LEU A 63 -3.13 -4.91 -3.52
CA LEU A 63 -4.35 -5.48 -4.12
C LEU A 63 -5.21 -6.21 -3.09
N LYS A 64 -4.60 -6.94 -2.16
CA LYS A 64 -5.32 -7.60 -1.05
C LYS A 64 -6.00 -6.58 -0.13
N HIS A 65 -5.30 -5.49 0.23
CA HIS A 65 -5.91 -4.42 1.03
C HIS A 65 -7.07 -3.72 0.31
N ALA A 66 -6.96 -3.57 -1.01
CA ALA A 66 -8.01 -2.99 -1.85
C ALA A 66 -9.15 -3.97 -2.19
N ASN A 67 -9.03 -5.27 -1.88
CA ASN A 67 -9.95 -6.33 -2.31
C ASN A 67 -10.25 -6.31 -3.82
N LEU A 68 -9.21 -6.09 -4.63
CA LEU A 68 -9.32 -6.03 -6.09
C LEU A 68 -8.71 -7.26 -6.76
N GLU A 69 -9.35 -7.68 -7.85
CA GLU A 69 -8.80 -8.70 -8.74
C GLU A 69 -7.66 -8.11 -9.59
N PRO A 70 -6.54 -8.84 -9.76
CA PRO A 70 -5.40 -8.34 -10.54
C PRO A 70 -5.76 -8.07 -12.01
N ALA A 71 -6.77 -8.75 -12.56
CA ALA A 71 -7.24 -8.55 -13.94
C ALA A 71 -7.88 -7.18 -14.18
N LYS A 72 -8.27 -6.45 -13.13
CA LYS A 72 -8.89 -5.11 -13.25
C LYS A 72 -7.86 -3.98 -13.34
N VAL A 73 -6.58 -4.28 -13.11
CA VAL A 73 -5.49 -3.30 -13.19
C VAL A 73 -5.09 -3.13 -14.65
N GLN A 74 -5.19 -1.90 -15.17
CA GLN A 74 -4.78 -1.60 -16.54
C GLN A 74 -3.26 -1.43 -16.67
N GLU A 75 -2.64 -0.73 -15.70
CA GLU A 75 -1.25 -0.31 -15.77
C GLU A 75 -0.59 -0.36 -14.40
N VAL A 76 0.71 -0.68 -14.38
CA VAL A 76 1.54 -0.71 -13.18
C VAL A 76 2.81 0.10 -13.44
N PHE A 77 3.05 1.09 -12.59
CA PHE A 77 4.27 1.87 -12.60
C PHE A 77 5.11 1.51 -11.39
N LEU A 78 6.34 1.03 -11.62
CA LEU A 78 7.29 0.67 -10.58
C LEU A 78 8.55 1.53 -10.71
N GLY A 79 8.89 2.26 -9.65
CA GLY A 79 10.13 3.03 -9.59
C GLY A 79 11.29 2.18 -9.05
N ILE A 80 12.37 2.07 -9.81
CA ILE A 80 13.62 1.43 -9.39
C ILE A 80 14.81 2.29 -9.83
N VAL A 81 15.79 2.48 -8.96
CA VAL A 81 16.98 3.30 -9.25
C VAL A 81 18.09 2.44 -9.86
N VAL A 82 18.40 1.32 -9.22
CA VAL A 82 19.39 0.35 -9.71
C VAL A 82 18.65 -0.97 -9.98
N PRO A 83 18.48 -1.38 -11.24
CA PRO A 83 17.98 -2.71 -11.56
C PRO A 83 19.12 -3.69 -11.28
N SER A 84 19.14 -4.23 -10.07
CA SER A 84 20.18 -5.15 -9.63
C SER A 84 19.62 -6.56 -9.59
N ASP A 85 20.00 -7.35 -10.59
CA ASP A 85 19.85 -8.81 -10.62
C ASP A 85 21.03 -9.40 -9.84
N CYS A 86 20.98 -9.41 -8.51
CA CYS A 86 21.99 -10.04 -7.68
C CYS A 86 21.37 -10.81 -6.51
#